data_AF-A0A401NGF2-F1
#
_entry.id   AF-A0A401NGF2-F1
#
_cell.length_a   1.000
_cell.length_b   1.000
_cell.length_c   1.000
_cell.angle_alpha   90.00
_cell.angle_beta   90.00
_cell.angle_gamma   90.00
#
_symmetry.space_group_name_H-M   'P 1'
#
loop_
_entity.id
_entity.type
_entity.pdbx_description
1 polymer ?
#
loop_
_entity_poly.entity_id
_entity_poly.type
_entity_poly.pdbx_seq_one_letter_code
_entity_poly.pdbx_strand_id
1 'polypeptide(L)'
;MQLARNKPLGGGGNGNRPKAKKLRGDWDDEGPSQFEEELAYLDEVEAEMAMDAKEMQVSHDVVPVGNLFSSKVMNNKWQRPPAPKIDPKADAITFQQVELEHYVGSYVAGMPGNKQGPVPVTRMFGITMEGNSVCCHVHGFMPYFYVKAPPGFGSEHLHDFQRELNVIVIKDMRSNKGNIMQAVLAVDICLKENMYGYGGNTKMPFLKITMALPRLIAPAKRLLEQGFRFGSTPVCNYQSYEANIDFEIRFMVDSDVVGCNWIELPAGKYLLREEQTTGSFTASRDSPRKADKDPVIQIANMMLRQGEKDPFIRNVFTLRSCARIVGSQVLCFEKENELLKAWSEFVRVADPDIITGYNIQNFDLPYLINRAQTLKVTTFPFLGRIPSLKSVIRDSSFQSRQMGRRENKVINIEGRVQFDLLQVLLRDYKLRSYTLNAVSFHFLQEQKEDVQHSIISDLQNGNEQTRRRLAVYCLKDAYLPLRLLEKLMCVINYMEMARVTGVPLPYLLSRGQQIKVVSQLLRQV
;
A
#
# COMPACT_ATOMS: atom_id res chain seq x y z
N MET A 1 -0.13 7.59 11.06
CA MET A 1 0.46 6.70 12.10
C MET A 1 1.88 7.16 12.36
N GLN A 2 2.32 7.20 13.62
CA GLN A 2 3.73 7.44 13.96
C GLN A 2 4.20 6.50 15.10
N LEU A 3 5.46 6.06 15.03
CA LEU A 3 6.13 5.22 16.03
C LEU A 3 7.10 6.02 16.92
N ALA A 4 7.09 5.74 18.23
CA ALA A 4 8.18 6.10 19.15
C ALA A 4 8.97 4.85 19.60
N ARG A 5 10.31 4.96 19.68
CA ARG A 5 11.23 3.89 20.11
C ARG A 5 12.18 4.35 21.20
N ASN A 6 12.58 3.44 22.07
CA ASN A 6 13.55 3.69 23.15
C ASN A 6 14.97 3.28 22.72
N LYS A 7 15.93 4.20 22.69
CA LYS A 7 17.36 3.87 22.52
C LYS A 7 18.02 3.77 23.91
N PRO A 8 18.63 2.63 24.30
CA PRO A 8 19.42 2.62 25.52
C PRO A 8 20.68 3.48 25.33
N LEU A 9 21.06 4.21 26.38
CA LEU A 9 22.33 4.93 26.46
C LEU A 9 23.48 3.91 26.36
N GLY A 10 24.03 3.75 25.16
CA GLY A 10 25.21 2.91 24.94
C GLY A 10 26.46 3.61 25.49
N GLY A 11 27.17 2.93 26.39
CA GLY A 11 28.43 3.38 26.99
C GLY A 11 29.45 3.87 25.96
N GLY A 12 30.07 5.00 26.27
CA GLY A 12 30.96 5.73 25.37
C GLY A 12 32.18 4.93 24.93
N GLY A 13 32.28 4.72 23.61
CA GLY A 13 33.55 4.47 22.94
C GLY A 13 34.25 5.80 22.70
N ASN A 14 35.43 5.94 23.30
CA ASN A 14 36.23 7.16 23.32
C ASN A 14 36.74 7.51 21.90
N GLY A 15 36.14 8.54 21.28
CA GLY A 15 36.56 9.09 19.98
C GLY A 15 36.73 10.60 20.10
N ASN A 16 37.99 11.04 20.08
CA ASN A 16 38.44 12.41 20.29
C ASN A 16 37.68 13.44 19.40
N ARG A 17 37.00 14.42 20.01
CA ARG A 17 36.57 15.67 19.35
C ARG A 17 37.03 16.87 20.17
N PRO A 18 37.46 17.98 19.53
CA PRO A 18 38.11 19.08 20.22
C PRO A 18 37.09 19.92 21.02
N LYS A 19 37.53 20.35 22.20
CA LYS A 19 36.76 21.16 23.17
C LYS A 19 36.51 22.58 22.62
N ALA A 20 35.24 22.98 22.50
CA ALA A 20 34.85 24.38 22.44
C ALA A 20 34.67 24.94 23.86
N LYS A 21 35.21 26.14 24.10
CA LYS A 21 35.24 26.84 25.41
C LYS A 21 33.83 27.14 25.93
N LYS A 22 33.60 26.81 27.21
CA LYS A 22 32.51 27.31 28.04
C LYS A 22 32.78 28.77 28.42
N LEU A 23 31.83 29.67 28.16
CA LEU A 23 31.72 30.95 28.86
C LEU A 23 30.80 30.75 30.07
N ARG A 24 31.27 31.17 31.24
CA ARG A 24 30.54 31.24 32.51
C ARG A 24 29.65 32.48 32.50
N GLY A 25 28.41 32.33 32.94
CA GLY A 25 27.51 33.40 33.38
C GLY A 25 26.69 32.85 34.54
N ASP A 26 26.69 33.59 35.65
CA ASP A 26 26.20 33.21 36.97
C ASP A 26 24.68 33.42 37.10
N TRP A 27 24.11 32.81 38.13
CA TRP A 27 22.69 32.63 38.42
C TRP A 27 22.02 33.88 38.97
N ASP A 28 20.76 34.12 38.60
CA ASP A 28 19.64 34.44 39.50
C ASP A 28 18.43 34.88 38.66
N ASP A 29 17.51 33.95 38.38
CA ASP A 29 16.12 34.29 38.07
C ASP A 29 15.23 33.12 38.53
N GLU A 30 14.52 33.32 39.64
CA GLU A 30 13.39 32.48 40.05
C GLU A 30 12.21 32.75 39.09
N GLY A 31 12.37 32.32 37.83
CA GLY A 31 11.28 32.16 36.89
C GLY A 31 10.58 30.80 37.12
N PRO A 32 9.32 30.64 36.65
CA PRO A 32 8.65 29.35 36.71
C PRO A 32 9.57 28.28 36.10
N SER A 33 9.72 27.15 36.80
CA SER A 33 10.66 26.13 36.34
C SER A 33 10.30 25.72 34.92
N GLN A 34 11.28 25.31 34.10
CA GLN A 34 11.07 24.82 32.72
C GLN A 34 9.96 23.76 32.63
N PHE A 35 9.63 23.10 33.74
CA PHE A 35 8.51 22.18 33.91
C PHE A 35 7.12 22.83 33.96
N GLU A 36 6.97 24.01 34.56
CA GLU A 36 5.70 24.77 34.62
C GLU A 36 5.37 25.43 33.28
N GLU A 37 6.36 25.95 32.55
CA GLU A 37 6.18 26.46 31.18
C GLU A 37 5.80 25.33 30.21
N GLU A 38 6.41 24.16 30.34
CA GLU A 38 6.07 22.98 29.53
C GLU A 38 4.68 22.39 29.87
N LEU A 39 4.22 22.51 31.12
CA LEU A 39 2.87 22.12 31.54
C LEU A 39 1.80 23.06 30.98
N ALA A 40 2.04 24.38 31.03
CA ALA A 40 1.14 25.37 30.46
C ALA A 40 0.98 25.19 28.94
N TYR A 41 2.06 24.84 28.23
CA TYR A 41 1.99 24.57 26.79
C TYR A 41 1.29 23.24 26.46
N LEU A 42 1.40 22.22 27.33
CA LEU A 42 0.63 20.98 27.19
C LEU A 42 -0.87 21.22 27.41
N ASP A 43 -1.23 22.13 28.32
CA ASP A 43 -2.61 22.57 28.52
C ASP A 43 -3.12 23.35 27.29
N GLU A 44 -2.26 24.10 26.60
CA GLU A 44 -2.58 24.76 25.32
C GLU A 44 -2.77 23.76 24.18
N VAL A 45 -1.89 22.76 24.02
CA VAL A 45 -2.05 21.70 23.01
C VAL A 45 -3.28 20.85 23.30
N GLU A 46 -3.55 20.55 24.58
CA GLU A 46 -4.77 19.85 24.98
C GLU A 46 -6.00 20.73 24.77
N ALA A 47 -5.90 22.05 24.98
CA ALA A 47 -6.95 23.01 24.67
C ALA A 47 -7.20 23.14 23.16
N GLU A 48 -6.17 23.16 22.31
CA GLU A 48 -6.31 23.10 20.85
C GLU A 48 -7.00 21.80 20.43
N MET A 49 -6.52 20.65 20.94
CA MET A 49 -7.13 19.35 20.68
C MET A 49 -8.56 19.23 21.24
N ALA A 50 -8.90 19.94 22.32
CA ALA A 50 -10.21 19.96 22.95
C ALA A 50 -11.17 20.99 22.34
N MET A 51 -10.67 22.11 21.81
CA MET A 51 -11.43 23.08 21.02
C MET A 51 -11.87 22.43 19.71
N ASP A 52 -10.98 21.70 19.05
CA ASP A 52 -11.30 20.88 17.87
C ASP A 52 -12.27 19.72 18.21
N ALA A 53 -12.33 19.28 19.47
CA ALA A 53 -13.20 18.18 19.91
C ALA A 53 -14.59 18.61 20.44
N LYS A 54 -14.87 19.92 20.58
CA LYS A 54 -16.09 20.40 21.25
C LYS A 54 -17.41 20.15 20.50
N GLU A 55 -17.38 19.59 19.29
CA GLU A 55 -18.58 19.18 18.55
C GLU A 55 -18.98 17.70 18.70
N MET A 56 -18.19 16.88 19.42
CA MET A 56 -18.43 15.42 19.45
C MET A 56 -18.32 14.85 20.87
N GLN A 57 -19.47 14.48 21.47
CA GLN A 57 -19.50 13.77 22.76
C GLN A 57 -18.86 12.38 22.63
N VAL A 58 -17.60 12.23 23.05
CA VAL A 58 -16.90 10.94 23.10
C VAL A 58 -16.59 10.59 24.55
N SER A 59 -17.10 9.45 25.03
CA SER A 59 -16.78 8.86 26.34
C SER A 59 -15.27 8.72 26.58
N HIS A 60 -14.88 8.88 27.83
CA HIS A 60 -13.66 9.57 28.25
C HIS A 60 -12.76 8.68 29.13
N ASP A 61 -12.50 7.44 28.72
CA ASP A 61 -11.91 6.43 29.62
C ASP A 61 -10.60 5.82 29.11
N VAL A 62 -9.68 5.58 30.05
CA VAL A 62 -8.55 4.66 29.87
C VAL A 62 -9.12 3.25 29.83
N VAL A 63 -8.96 2.54 28.71
CA VAL A 63 -9.62 1.24 28.51
C VAL A 63 -8.69 0.10 28.95
N PRO A 64 -9.09 -0.74 29.93
CA PRO A 64 -8.32 -1.93 30.32
C PRO A 64 -8.24 -2.97 29.19
N VAL A 65 -7.03 -3.50 28.93
CA VAL A 65 -6.70 -4.40 27.80
C VAL A 65 -7.61 -5.62 27.68
N GLY A 66 -8.04 -6.19 28.81
CA GLY A 66 -8.83 -7.43 28.86
C GLY A 66 -10.19 -7.35 28.17
N ASN A 67 -10.75 -6.15 28.00
CA ASN A 67 -12.08 -5.93 27.43
C ASN A 67 -12.06 -5.43 25.98
N LEU A 68 -10.90 -5.17 25.38
CA LEU A 68 -10.79 -4.51 24.07
C LEU A 68 -11.09 -5.41 22.86
N PHE A 69 -10.91 -6.72 23.01
CA PHE A 69 -10.96 -7.68 21.90
C PHE A 69 -11.74 -8.97 22.22
N SER A 70 -12.51 -9.01 23.31
CA SER A 70 -13.50 -10.08 23.48
C SER A 70 -14.62 -9.88 22.45
N SER A 71 -15.16 -10.95 21.87
CA SER A 71 -16.20 -10.90 20.81
C SER A 71 -17.47 -10.14 21.20
N LYS A 72 -17.63 -9.72 22.47
CA LYS A 72 -18.76 -8.95 22.98
C LYS A 72 -18.48 -7.45 23.15
N VAL A 73 -17.22 -6.99 23.06
CA VAL A 73 -16.84 -5.57 23.24
C VAL A 73 -15.71 -5.22 22.27
N MET A 74 -15.98 -5.21 20.96
CA MET A 74 -15.18 -4.38 20.06
C MET A 74 -15.68 -2.94 20.18
N ASN A 75 -14.78 -1.97 20.17
CA ASN A 75 -15.20 -0.56 20.13
C ASN A 75 -15.92 -0.31 18.80
N ASN A 76 -17.25 -0.30 18.80
CA ASN A 76 -18.10 -0.09 17.62
C ASN A 76 -17.70 1.17 16.83
N LYS A 77 -17.02 2.15 17.47
CA LYS A 77 -16.54 3.37 16.82
C LYS A 77 -15.41 3.14 15.80
N TRP A 78 -14.69 2.02 15.89
CA TRP A 78 -13.59 1.72 14.96
C TRP A 78 -14.08 1.07 13.67
N GLN A 79 -15.18 0.34 13.73
CA GLN A 79 -15.65 -0.47 12.62
C GLN A 79 -16.33 0.38 11.56
N ARG A 80 -16.28 -0.11 10.31
CA ARG A 80 -17.15 0.38 9.25
C ARG A 80 -18.62 0.07 9.57
N PRO A 81 -19.57 0.79 8.96
CA PRO A 81 -20.98 0.39 9.00
C PRO A 81 -21.16 -1.08 8.60
N PRO A 82 -22.16 -1.78 9.15
CA PRO A 82 -22.45 -3.14 8.75
C PRO A 82 -22.85 -3.19 7.27
N ALA A 83 -22.35 -4.18 6.55
CA ALA A 83 -22.69 -4.38 5.15
C ALA A 83 -24.21 -4.59 5.00
N PRO A 84 -24.86 -3.93 4.02
CA PRO A 84 -26.28 -4.14 3.77
C PRO A 84 -26.52 -5.58 3.32
N LYS A 85 -27.75 -6.07 3.55
CA LYS A 85 -28.19 -7.33 2.93
C LYS A 85 -28.44 -7.07 1.45
N ILE A 86 -27.67 -7.74 0.60
CA ILE A 86 -27.69 -7.57 -0.85
C ILE A 86 -28.23 -8.85 -1.49
N ASP A 87 -29.21 -8.73 -2.38
CA ASP A 87 -29.63 -9.80 -3.29
C ASP A 87 -28.91 -9.64 -4.64
N PRO A 88 -27.97 -10.55 -4.99
CA PRO A 88 -27.22 -10.47 -6.25
C PRO A 88 -28.05 -10.47 -7.52
N LYS A 89 -29.33 -10.88 -7.46
CA LYS A 89 -30.23 -10.90 -8.62
C LYS A 89 -30.99 -9.59 -8.81
N ALA A 90 -31.17 -8.80 -7.76
CA ALA A 90 -32.01 -7.61 -7.77
C ALA A 90 -31.22 -6.32 -7.56
N ASP A 91 -30.15 -6.38 -6.78
CA ASP A 91 -29.38 -5.21 -6.37
C ASP A 91 -28.14 -5.04 -7.26
N ALA A 92 -27.76 -3.79 -7.51
CA ALA A 92 -26.47 -3.44 -8.09
C ALA A 92 -25.50 -3.03 -6.97
N ILE A 93 -24.20 -3.24 -7.19
CA ILE A 93 -23.15 -2.76 -6.27
C ILE A 93 -22.32 -1.70 -6.96
N THR A 94 -22.30 -0.50 -6.41
CA THR A 94 -21.49 0.61 -6.91
C THR A 94 -20.45 1.00 -5.88
N PHE A 95 -19.18 1.01 -6.28
CA PHE A 95 -18.06 1.32 -5.39
C PHE A 95 -16.95 2.05 -6.13
N GLN A 96 -16.20 2.88 -5.41
CA GLN A 96 -15.00 3.53 -5.94
C GLN A 96 -13.80 2.63 -5.73
N GLN A 97 -13.14 2.21 -6.81
CA GLN A 97 -11.92 1.41 -6.71
C GLN A 97 -10.74 2.30 -6.30
N VAL A 98 -9.89 1.82 -5.39
CA VAL A 98 -8.70 2.54 -4.89
C VAL A 98 -7.41 1.80 -5.23
N GLU A 99 -7.47 0.48 -5.31
CA GLU A 99 -6.35 -0.38 -5.66
C GLU A 99 -6.80 -1.52 -6.58
N LEU A 100 -5.92 -1.87 -7.51
CA LEU A 100 -6.11 -2.94 -8.48
C LEU A 100 -4.83 -3.78 -8.57
N GLU A 101 -4.97 -5.09 -8.41
CA GLU A 101 -3.90 -6.07 -8.54
C GLU A 101 -4.38 -7.30 -9.33
N HIS A 102 -3.48 -8.23 -9.65
CA HIS A 102 -3.86 -9.57 -10.08
C HIS A 102 -3.23 -10.66 -9.22
N TYR A 103 -3.90 -11.80 -9.15
CA TYR A 103 -3.34 -13.01 -8.57
C TYR A 103 -3.61 -14.21 -9.47
N VAL A 104 -2.84 -15.28 -9.28
CA VAL A 104 -3.04 -16.54 -10.00
C VAL A 104 -3.96 -17.43 -9.15
N GLY A 105 -5.14 -17.74 -9.68
CA GLY A 105 -6.16 -18.54 -9.03
C GLY A 105 -6.58 -19.76 -9.84
N SER A 106 -7.64 -20.40 -9.39
CA SER A 106 -8.34 -21.47 -10.09
C SER A 106 -9.54 -20.93 -10.88
N TYR A 107 -9.97 -21.69 -11.89
CA TYR A 107 -11.22 -21.44 -12.58
C TYR A 107 -12.40 -21.53 -11.60
N VAL A 108 -13.37 -20.63 -11.75
CA VAL A 108 -14.62 -20.61 -10.98
C VAL A 108 -15.76 -20.95 -11.94
N ALA A 109 -16.54 -21.98 -11.62
CA ALA A 109 -17.66 -22.41 -12.44
C ALA A 109 -18.64 -21.25 -12.69
N GLY A 110 -19.08 -21.09 -13.94
CA GLY A 110 -19.97 -20.00 -14.36
C GLY A 110 -19.26 -18.68 -14.70
N MET A 111 -17.98 -18.51 -14.35
CA MET A 111 -17.20 -17.34 -14.76
C MET A 111 -16.60 -17.53 -16.17
N PRO A 112 -16.38 -16.44 -16.94
CA PRO A 112 -15.71 -16.50 -18.23
C PRO A 112 -14.22 -16.79 -18.10
N GLY A 113 -13.59 -17.17 -19.21
CA GLY A 113 -12.14 -17.41 -19.29
C GLY A 113 -11.77 -18.87 -19.50
N ASN A 114 -10.48 -19.18 -19.29
CA ASN A 114 -9.98 -20.54 -19.39
C ASN A 114 -10.57 -21.42 -18.29
N LYS A 115 -11.14 -22.57 -18.68
CA LYS A 115 -11.75 -23.54 -17.75
C LYS A 115 -10.71 -24.42 -17.05
N GLN A 116 -9.47 -24.44 -17.56
CA GLN A 116 -8.37 -25.20 -16.97
C GLN A 116 -7.43 -24.26 -16.23
N GLY A 117 -6.99 -24.66 -15.03
CA GLY A 117 -6.09 -23.86 -14.21
C GLY A 117 -4.64 -23.88 -14.72
N PRO A 118 -3.76 -23.02 -14.20
CA PRO A 118 -4.00 -21.80 -13.42
C PRO A 118 -4.49 -20.62 -14.28
N VAL A 119 -5.27 -19.70 -13.70
CA VAL A 119 -5.82 -18.51 -14.40
C VAL A 119 -5.49 -17.21 -13.67
N PRO A 120 -5.23 -16.10 -14.40
CA PRO A 120 -5.08 -14.79 -13.79
C PRO A 120 -6.47 -14.24 -13.44
N VAL A 121 -6.59 -13.69 -12.24
CA VAL A 121 -7.82 -13.04 -11.75
C VAL A 121 -7.44 -11.65 -11.28
N THR A 122 -8.09 -10.63 -11.84
CA THR A 122 -7.93 -9.25 -11.39
C THR A 122 -8.74 -9.05 -10.12
N ARG A 123 -8.16 -8.36 -9.14
CA ARG A 123 -8.82 -8.03 -7.88
C ARG A 123 -8.84 -6.51 -7.72
N MET A 124 -10.01 -5.97 -7.49
CA MET A 124 -10.22 -4.55 -7.19
C MET A 124 -10.66 -4.41 -5.75
N PHE A 125 -10.03 -3.48 -5.04
CA PHE A 125 -10.47 -3.07 -3.72
C PHE A 125 -11.04 -1.68 -3.79
N GLY A 126 -12.15 -1.46 -3.09
CA GLY A 126 -12.77 -0.15 -3.06
C GLY A 126 -13.81 0.00 -1.98
N ILE A 127 -14.52 1.12 -2.01
CA ILE A 127 -15.49 1.51 -0.98
C ILE A 127 -16.78 2.00 -1.63
N THR A 128 -17.94 1.62 -1.08
CA THR A 128 -19.24 2.19 -1.50
C THR A 128 -19.45 3.59 -0.95
N MET A 129 -20.47 4.32 -1.43
CA MET A 129 -20.82 5.64 -0.89
C MET A 129 -21.15 5.62 0.60
N GLU A 130 -21.69 4.50 1.09
CA GLU A 130 -22.07 4.27 2.48
C GLU A 130 -20.89 3.85 3.37
N GLY A 131 -19.68 3.71 2.79
CA GLY A 131 -18.47 3.38 3.55
C GLY A 131 -18.20 1.89 3.72
N ASN A 132 -18.87 1.00 2.99
CA ASN A 132 -18.61 -0.44 3.01
C ASN A 132 -17.42 -0.79 2.13
N SER A 133 -16.49 -1.60 2.62
CA SER A 133 -15.37 -2.08 1.81
C SER A 133 -15.78 -3.24 0.90
N VAL A 134 -15.30 -3.19 -0.35
CA VAL A 134 -15.63 -4.15 -1.41
C VAL A 134 -14.34 -4.77 -1.95
N CYS A 135 -14.34 -6.10 -2.09
CA CYS A 135 -13.32 -6.86 -2.81
C CYS A 135 -13.99 -7.52 -4.02
N CYS A 136 -13.76 -6.97 -5.21
CA CYS A 136 -14.31 -7.49 -6.46
C CYS A 136 -13.27 -8.35 -7.17
N HIS A 137 -13.64 -9.58 -7.53
CA HIS A 137 -12.83 -10.50 -8.32
C HIS A 137 -13.33 -10.56 -9.75
N VAL A 138 -12.53 -10.05 -10.69
CA VAL A 138 -12.85 -10.03 -12.12
C VAL A 138 -12.16 -11.21 -12.81
N HIS A 139 -12.97 -12.07 -13.41
CA HIS A 139 -12.55 -13.29 -14.09
C HIS A 139 -12.63 -13.14 -15.62
N GLY A 140 -11.85 -13.94 -16.35
CA GLY A 140 -11.98 -14.04 -17.81
C GLY A 140 -11.18 -13.03 -18.62
N PHE A 141 -10.27 -12.29 -17.99
CA PHE A 141 -9.31 -11.46 -18.70
C PHE A 141 -7.99 -12.20 -18.89
N MET A 142 -7.55 -12.36 -20.14
CA MET A 142 -6.33 -13.11 -20.48
C MET A 142 -5.25 -12.17 -21.05
N PRO A 143 -3.98 -12.37 -20.64
CA PRO A 143 -2.88 -11.60 -21.19
C PRO A 143 -2.65 -11.94 -22.66
N TYR A 144 -2.28 -10.94 -23.47
CA TYR A 144 -1.94 -11.14 -24.87
C TYR A 144 -0.87 -10.17 -25.33
N PHE A 145 -0.25 -10.48 -26.47
CA PHE A 145 0.65 -9.60 -27.21
C PHE A 145 0.51 -9.86 -28.71
N TYR A 146 1.18 -9.05 -29.53
CA TYR A 146 1.06 -9.16 -30.99
C TYR A 146 2.39 -9.48 -31.67
N VAL A 147 2.34 -10.17 -32.80
CA VAL A 147 3.46 -10.29 -33.76
C VAL A 147 2.97 -10.00 -35.17
N LYS A 148 3.84 -9.57 -36.08
CA LYS A 148 3.46 -9.40 -37.49
C LYS A 148 3.26 -10.78 -38.13
N ALA A 149 2.17 -10.96 -38.88
CA ALA A 149 1.96 -12.19 -39.63
C ALA A 149 2.95 -12.25 -40.81
N PRO A 150 3.62 -13.40 -41.05
CA PRO A 150 4.53 -13.53 -42.19
C PRO A 150 3.75 -13.54 -43.51
N PRO A 151 4.38 -13.18 -44.64
CA PRO A 151 3.73 -13.24 -45.94
C PRO A 151 3.18 -14.66 -46.23
N GLY A 152 1.93 -14.74 -46.68
CA GLY A 152 1.25 -16.02 -46.96
C GLY A 152 0.68 -16.72 -45.72
N PHE A 153 0.75 -16.12 -44.53
CA PHE A 153 0.11 -16.68 -43.33
C PHE A 153 -1.41 -16.49 -43.36
N GLY A 154 -2.15 -17.58 -43.58
CA GLY A 154 -3.61 -17.64 -43.45
C GLY A 154 -4.12 -18.38 -42.21
N SER A 155 -5.45 -18.54 -42.14
CA SER A 155 -6.18 -19.21 -41.05
C SER A 155 -5.78 -20.66 -40.85
N GLU A 156 -5.37 -21.35 -41.92
CA GLU A 156 -4.92 -22.74 -41.94
C GLU A 156 -3.67 -22.96 -41.09
N HIS A 157 -2.86 -21.93 -40.85
CA HIS A 157 -1.63 -22.00 -40.07
C HIS A 157 -1.84 -21.76 -38.57
N LEU A 158 -2.99 -21.23 -38.16
CA LEU A 158 -3.22 -20.78 -36.78
C LEU A 158 -3.10 -21.91 -35.77
N HIS A 159 -3.71 -23.05 -36.06
CA HIS A 159 -3.70 -24.21 -35.16
C HIS A 159 -2.29 -24.78 -34.97
N ASP A 160 -1.52 -24.90 -36.06
CA ASP A 160 -0.15 -25.39 -36.00
C ASP A 160 0.78 -24.41 -35.29
N PHE A 161 0.65 -23.11 -35.58
CA PHE A 161 1.40 -22.06 -34.89
C PHE A 161 1.13 -22.08 -33.37
N GLN A 162 -0.14 -22.13 -32.98
CA GLN A 162 -0.54 -22.19 -31.57
C GLN A 162 0.03 -23.44 -30.89
N ARG A 163 -0.11 -24.61 -31.50
CA ARG A 163 0.34 -25.90 -30.94
C ARG A 163 1.85 -25.89 -30.73
N GLU A 164 2.62 -25.49 -31.74
CA GLU A 164 4.08 -25.49 -31.64
C GLU A 164 4.59 -24.46 -30.63
N LEU A 165 4.02 -23.24 -30.62
CA LEU A 165 4.37 -22.23 -29.63
C LEU A 165 4.07 -22.70 -28.20
N ASN A 166 2.93 -23.36 -28.00
CA ASN A 166 2.56 -23.95 -26.72
C ASN A 166 3.60 -24.98 -26.25
N VAL A 167 4.00 -25.89 -27.13
CA VAL A 167 4.99 -26.94 -26.82
C VAL A 167 6.33 -26.35 -26.41
N ILE A 168 6.85 -25.38 -27.16
CA ILE A 168 8.18 -24.81 -26.87
C ILE A 168 8.17 -23.95 -25.60
N VAL A 169 7.10 -23.20 -25.34
CA VAL A 169 6.99 -22.38 -24.12
C VAL A 169 6.94 -23.28 -22.90
N ILE A 170 6.18 -24.38 -22.94
CA ILE A 170 6.13 -25.35 -21.84
C ILE A 170 7.48 -26.03 -21.63
N LYS A 171 8.19 -26.41 -22.72
CA LYS A 171 9.53 -27.01 -22.64
C LYS A 171 10.59 -26.06 -22.07
N ASP A 172 10.47 -24.76 -22.32
CA ASP A 172 11.38 -23.72 -21.81
C ASP A 172 11.19 -23.45 -20.31
N MET A 173 10.07 -23.89 -19.72
CA MET A 173 9.82 -23.71 -18.29
C MET A 173 10.79 -24.55 -17.45
N ARG A 174 11.65 -23.88 -16.68
CA ARG A 174 12.52 -24.54 -15.68
C ARG A 174 11.75 -25.35 -14.63
N SER A 175 10.52 -24.94 -14.31
CA SER A 175 9.66 -25.60 -13.32
C SER A 175 8.20 -25.31 -13.61
N ASN A 176 7.38 -26.36 -13.79
CA ASN A 176 5.94 -26.24 -14.01
C ASN A 176 5.13 -26.53 -12.74
N LYS A 177 5.39 -25.79 -11.65
CA LYS A 177 4.69 -25.98 -10.36
C LYS A 177 3.16 -25.86 -10.43
N GLY A 178 2.64 -25.20 -11.47
CA GLY A 178 1.20 -25.01 -11.67
C GLY A 178 0.55 -26.07 -12.57
N ASN A 179 1.29 -27.09 -13.02
CA ASN A 179 0.82 -28.08 -14.02
C ASN A 179 0.12 -27.41 -15.21
N ILE A 180 0.74 -26.35 -15.74
CA ILE A 180 0.23 -25.63 -16.90
C ILE A 180 0.28 -26.58 -18.09
N MET A 181 -0.89 -27.00 -18.55
CA MET A 181 -1.03 -27.88 -19.73
C MET A 181 -1.09 -27.08 -21.03
N GLN A 182 -1.65 -25.87 -20.96
CA GLN A 182 -1.79 -24.96 -22.10
C GLN A 182 -1.26 -23.58 -21.71
N ALA A 183 -0.11 -23.21 -22.24
CA ALA A 183 0.52 -21.89 -22.13
C ALA A 183 -0.06 -20.89 -23.14
N VAL A 184 -0.39 -21.34 -24.35
CA VAL A 184 -0.96 -20.52 -25.44
C VAL A 184 -2.42 -20.88 -25.64
N LEU A 185 -3.32 -19.97 -25.28
CA LEU A 185 -4.76 -20.20 -25.26
C LEU A 185 -5.40 -20.02 -26.64
N ALA A 186 -4.96 -19.02 -27.39
CA ALA A 186 -5.48 -18.72 -28.72
C ALA A 186 -4.44 -17.93 -29.54
N VAL A 187 -4.53 -18.07 -30.85
CA VAL A 187 -3.83 -17.23 -31.82
C VAL A 187 -4.84 -16.78 -32.85
N ASP A 188 -5.02 -15.47 -32.98
CA ASP A 188 -6.02 -14.86 -33.87
C ASP A 188 -5.36 -13.92 -34.87
N ILE A 189 -5.86 -13.85 -36.10
CA ILE A 189 -5.40 -12.85 -37.08
C ILE A 189 -6.22 -11.57 -36.91
N CYS A 190 -5.55 -10.44 -36.77
CA CYS A 190 -6.18 -9.12 -36.72
C CYS A 190 -5.46 -8.13 -37.64
N LEU A 191 -6.24 -7.25 -38.30
CA LEU A 191 -5.68 -6.17 -39.12
C LEU A 191 -5.32 -4.98 -38.21
N LYS A 192 -4.02 -4.67 -38.13
CA LYS A 192 -3.46 -3.61 -37.29
C LYS A 192 -2.44 -2.79 -38.08
N GLU A 193 -2.18 -1.57 -37.63
CA GLU A 193 -1.15 -0.69 -38.18
C GLU A 193 -0.03 -0.50 -37.17
N ASN A 194 1.19 -0.34 -37.64
CA ASN A 194 2.31 0.02 -36.78
C ASN A 194 2.26 1.52 -36.51
N MET A 195 2.27 1.91 -35.24
CA MET A 195 2.31 3.31 -34.83
C MET A 195 3.58 4.05 -35.29
N TYR A 196 4.68 3.33 -35.55
CA TYR A 196 5.93 3.96 -36.00
C TYR A 196 5.94 4.23 -37.50
N GLY A 197 5.92 5.52 -37.85
CA GLY A 197 5.90 6.00 -39.24
C GLY A 197 4.48 6.11 -39.81
N TYR A 198 4.32 6.85 -40.91
CA TYR A 198 3.04 6.96 -41.61
C TYR A 198 2.98 5.92 -42.73
N GLY A 199 2.16 4.88 -42.56
CA GLY A 199 1.98 3.78 -43.51
C GLY A 199 0.84 3.99 -44.52
N GLY A 200 0.32 5.22 -44.63
CA GLY A 200 -0.83 5.51 -45.49
C GLY A 200 -2.15 4.89 -44.99
N ASN A 201 -2.31 4.72 -43.67
CA ASN A 201 -3.45 4.04 -43.04
C ASN A 201 -3.65 2.59 -43.53
N THR A 202 -2.56 1.95 -43.99
CA THR A 202 -2.62 0.56 -44.48
C THR A 202 -2.51 -0.40 -43.31
N LYS A 203 -3.58 -1.14 -43.03
CA LYS A 203 -3.55 -2.19 -42.02
C LYS A 203 -2.87 -3.44 -42.58
N MET A 204 -2.00 -4.04 -41.78
CA MET A 204 -1.33 -5.31 -42.06
C MET A 204 -1.90 -6.41 -41.17
N PRO A 205 -1.80 -7.69 -41.57
CA PRO A 205 -2.15 -8.79 -40.70
C PRO A 205 -1.13 -8.94 -39.56
N PHE A 206 -1.65 -8.99 -38.34
CA PHE A 206 -0.93 -9.31 -37.10
C PHE A 206 -1.56 -10.54 -36.46
N LEU A 207 -0.76 -11.29 -35.71
CA LEU A 207 -1.23 -12.39 -34.88
C LEU A 207 -1.35 -11.89 -33.45
N LYS A 208 -2.57 -11.94 -32.89
CA LYS A 208 -2.84 -11.74 -31.46
C LYS A 208 -2.62 -13.07 -30.75
N ILE A 209 -1.61 -13.15 -29.90
CA ILE A 209 -1.26 -14.37 -29.16
C ILE A 209 -1.77 -14.21 -27.73
N THR A 210 -2.80 -14.99 -27.38
CA THR A 210 -3.39 -15.00 -26.04
C THR A 210 -2.70 -16.06 -25.18
N MET A 211 -2.13 -15.62 -24.06
CA MET A 211 -1.35 -16.45 -23.14
C MET A 211 -2.17 -16.82 -21.90
N ALA A 212 -1.83 -17.96 -21.29
CA ALA A 212 -2.52 -18.42 -20.08
C ALA A 212 -2.20 -17.59 -18.84
N LEU A 213 -0.97 -17.08 -18.72
CA LEU A 213 -0.51 -16.28 -17.58
C LEU A 213 0.40 -15.12 -18.03
N PRO A 214 0.39 -13.96 -17.34
CA PRO A 214 1.20 -12.81 -17.75
C PRO A 214 2.71 -13.11 -17.78
N ARG A 215 3.19 -13.90 -16.81
CA ARG A 215 4.59 -14.33 -16.73
C ARG A 215 5.09 -15.15 -17.94
N LEU A 216 4.18 -15.71 -18.74
CA LEU A 216 4.53 -16.51 -19.92
C LEU A 216 4.74 -15.66 -21.18
N ILE A 217 4.39 -14.37 -21.17
CA ILE A 217 4.65 -13.48 -22.31
C ILE A 217 6.15 -13.35 -22.56
N ALA A 218 6.95 -13.12 -21.51
CA ALA A 218 8.39 -12.92 -21.64
C ALA A 218 9.13 -14.12 -22.30
N PRO A 219 8.93 -15.38 -21.88
CA PRO A 219 9.54 -16.52 -22.57
C PRO A 219 8.99 -16.71 -23.99
N ALA A 220 7.67 -16.55 -24.21
CA ALA A 220 7.07 -16.67 -25.54
C ALA A 220 7.65 -15.65 -26.53
N LYS A 221 7.72 -14.38 -26.13
CA LYS A 221 8.40 -13.30 -26.87
C LYS A 221 9.82 -13.69 -27.25
N ARG A 222 10.63 -14.10 -26.27
CA ARG A 222 12.04 -14.45 -26.48
C ARG A 222 12.19 -15.58 -27.50
N LEU A 223 11.39 -16.64 -27.37
CA LEU A 223 11.44 -17.79 -28.27
C LEU A 223 11.03 -17.41 -29.70
N LEU A 224 10.04 -16.54 -29.84
CA LEU A 224 9.60 -16.01 -31.13
C LEU A 224 10.66 -15.12 -31.80
N GLU A 225 11.38 -14.31 -31.02
CA GLU A 225 12.42 -13.40 -31.53
C GLU A 225 13.74 -14.11 -31.87
N GLN A 226 14.06 -15.23 -31.20
CA GLN A 226 15.29 -16.01 -31.41
C GLN A 226 15.20 -17.01 -32.58
N GLY A 227 14.00 -17.28 -33.08
CA GLY A 227 13.75 -18.20 -34.17
C GLY A 227 12.69 -19.23 -33.81
N PHE A 228 11.56 -19.16 -34.50
CA PHE A 228 10.42 -20.06 -34.32
C PHE A 228 10.06 -20.76 -35.63
N ARG A 229 9.72 -22.04 -35.51
CA ARG A 229 9.29 -22.89 -36.62
C ARG A 229 8.02 -23.61 -36.23
N PHE A 230 7.09 -23.71 -37.17
CA PHE A 230 5.89 -24.53 -37.02
C PHE A 230 5.61 -25.29 -38.32
N GLY A 231 5.11 -26.53 -38.20
CA GLY A 231 4.89 -27.39 -39.37
C GLY A 231 6.11 -27.48 -40.30
N SER A 232 5.85 -27.31 -41.59
CA SER A 232 6.88 -27.35 -42.64
C SER A 232 7.45 -25.98 -43.01
N THR A 233 7.16 -24.91 -42.26
CA THR A 233 7.69 -23.58 -42.57
C THR A 233 9.18 -23.49 -42.24
N PRO A 234 9.94 -22.59 -42.89
CA PRO A 234 11.28 -22.24 -42.44
C PRO A 234 11.25 -21.63 -41.04
N VAL A 235 12.40 -21.62 -40.37
CA VAL A 235 12.58 -20.89 -39.11
C VAL A 235 12.48 -19.40 -39.41
N CYS A 236 11.65 -18.69 -38.67
CA CYS A 236 11.46 -17.24 -38.81
C CYS A 236 11.56 -16.54 -37.46
N ASN A 237 12.02 -15.30 -37.48
CA ASN A 237 12.04 -14.45 -36.29
C ASN A 237 10.81 -13.53 -36.33
N TYR A 238 10.09 -13.45 -35.22
CA TYR A 238 8.87 -12.67 -35.11
C TYR A 238 9.11 -11.48 -34.19
N GLN A 239 9.02 -10.27 -34.74
CA GLN A 239 9.05 -9.06 -33.94
C GLN A 239 7.78 -8.97 -33.10
N SER A 240 7.95 -8.85 -31.77
CA SER A 240 6.85 -8.73 -30.83
C SER A 240 6.48 -7.28 -30.55
N TYR A 241 5.18 -7.02 -30.43
CA TYR A 241 4.58 -5.72 -30.13
C TYR A 241 3.71 -5.85 -28.89
N GLU A 242 3.65 -4.78 -28.09
CA GLU A 242 2.83 -4.70 -26.87
C GLU A 242 3.12 -5.79 -25.81
N ALA A 243 4.25 -6.50 -25.93
CA ALA A 243 4.62 -7.62 -25.06
C ALA A 243 5.19 -7.19 -23.69
N ASN A 244 5.35 -5.90 -23.44
CA ASN A 244 5.94 -5.35 -22.20
C ASN A 244 4.99 -4.32 -21.56
N ILE A 245 3.73 -4.70 -21.41
CA ILE A 245 2.69 -3.89 -20.77
C ILE A 245 2.22 -4.63 -19.52
N ASP A 246 2.22 -3.91 -18.39
CA ASP A 246 1.76 -4.44 -17.11
C ASP A 246 0.31 -4.95 -17.27
N PHE A 247 0.02 -6.14 -16.71
CA PHE A 247 -1.27 -6.80 -16.90
C PHE A 247 -2.44 -5.96 -16.39
N GLU A 248 -2.23 -5.24 -15.29
CA GLU A 248 -3.16 -4.30 -14.69
C GLU A 248 -3.46 -3.13 -15.63
N ILE A 249 -2.43 -2.55 -16.26
CA ILE A 249 -2.60 -1.45 -17.23
C ILE A 249 -3.35 -1.95 -18.45
N ARG A 250 -3.00 -3.14 -18.95
CA ARG A 250 -3.71 -3.76 -20.07
C ARG A 250 -5.20 -3.96 -19.75
N PHE A 251 -5.51 -4.53 -18.59
CA PHE A 251 -6.87 -4.71 -18.12
C PHE A 251 -7.63 -3.37 -18.03
N MET A 252 -7.00 -2.35 -17.45
CA MET A 252 -7.57 -1.01 -17.29
C MET A 252 -7.84 -0.31 -18.62
N VAL A 253 -6.96 -0.49 -19.61
CA VAL A 253 -7.15 0.07 -20.97
C VAL A 253 -8.30 -0.65 -21.67
N ASP A 254 -8.26 -1.98 -21.73
CA ASP A 254 -9.23 -2.78 -22.49
C ASP A 254 -10.65 -2.72 -21.90
N SER A 255 -10.77 -2.48 -20.59
CA SER A 255 -12.05 -2.37 -19.88
C SER A 255 -12.51 -0.92 -19.66
N ASP A 256 -11.77 0.05 -20.22
CA ASP A 256 -11.96 1.48 -20.00
C ASP A 256 -12.09 1.91 -18.51
N VAL A 257 -11.30 1.27 -17.65
CA VAL A 257 -11.23 1.57 -16.22
C VAL A 257 -10.02 2.47 -15.96
N VAL A 258 -10.23 3.63 -15.35
CA VAL A 258 -9.15 4.53 -14.90
C VAL A 258 -8.87 4.40 -13.40
N GLY A 259 -7.81 5.04 -12.91
CA GLY A 259 -7.49 5.10 -11.48
C GLY A 259 -8.58 5.83 -10.69
N CYS A 260 -8.92 5.36 -9.49
CA CYS A 260 -9.91 6.01 -8.61
C CYS A 260 -11.31 6.15 -9.24
N ASN A 261 -11.65 5.25 -10.17
CA ASN A 261 -12.92 5.24 -10.91
C ASN A 261 -14.06 4.61 -10.08
N TRP A 262 -15.29 5.00 -10.40
CA TRP A 262 -16.48 4.30 -9.92
C TRP A 262 -16.73 3.07 -10.79
N ILE A 263 -17.00 1.94 -10.14
CA ILE A 263 -17.32 0.66 -10.77
C ILE A 263 -18.72 0.27 -10.33
N GLU A 264 -19.56 -0.11 -11.30
CA GLU A 264 -20.89 -0.65 -11.06
C GLU A 264 -20.90 -2.13 -11.45
N LEU A 265 -21.44 -2.97 -10.55
CA LEU A 265 -21.74 -4.37 -10.77
C LEU A 265 -23.27 -4.49 -10.91
N PRO A 266 -23.81 -4.65 -12.13
CA PRO A 266 -25.26 -4.70 -12.33
C PRO A 266 -25.89 -5.93 -11.70
N ALA A 267 -27.17 -5.80 -11.31
CA ALA A 267 -27.98 -6.90 -10.81
C ALA A 267 -27.97 -8.11 -11.76
N GLY A 268 -27.80 -9.30 -11.19
CA GLY A 268 -27.72 -10.58 -11.91
C GLY A 268 -26.41 -10.82 -12.67
N LYS A 269 -25.43 -9.91 -12.60
CA LYS A 269 -24.13 -10.04 -13.28
C LYS A 269 -22.97 -10.40 -12.36
N TYR A 270 -23.19 -10.45 -11.06
CA TYR A 270 -22.18 -10.85 -10.07
C TYR A 270 -22.69 -11.98 -9.17
N LEU A 271 -21.74 -12.66 -8.53
CA LEU A 271 -22.00 -13.67 -7.52
C LEU A 271 -21.27 -13.24 -6.24
N LEU A 272 -21.96 -13.34 -5.09
CA LEU A 272 -21.31 -13.20 -3.80
C LEU A 272 -20.48 -14.46 -3.53
N ARG A 273 -19.25 -14.27 -3.05
CA ARG A 273 -18.41 -15.39 -2.62
C ARG A 273 -18.84 -15.82 -1.23
N GLU A 274 -18.94 -17.13 -1.03
CA GLU A 274 -19.09 -17.70 0.31
C GLU A 274 -17.87 -17.35 1.16
N GLU A 275 -18.12 -17.04 2.42
CA GLU A 275 -17.07 -16.73 3.38
C GLU A 275 -16.23 -17.99 3.62
N GLN A 276 -14.98 -17.99 3.15
CA GLN A 276 -14.07 -19.09 3.44
C GLN A 276 -13.65 -19.00 4.91
N THR A 277 -14.10 -19.94 5.75
CA THR A 277 -13.53 -20.15 7.09
C THR A 277 -12.02 -20.37 6.96
N THR A 278 -11.24 -19.39 7.37
CA THR A 278 -9.79 -19.44 7.32
C THR A 278 -9.29 -20.52 8.29
N GLY A 279 -8.76 -21.61 7.71
CA GLY A 279 -8.07 -22.65 8.47
C GLY A 279 -6.79 -22.11 9.12
N SER A 280 -6.48 -22.66 10.30
CA SER A 280 -5.27 -22.44 11.12
C SER A 280 -4.04 -21.93 10.35
N PHE A 281 -3.60 -20.71 10.67
CA PHE A 281 -2.39 -20.08 10.15
C PHE A 281 -1.14 -20.95 10.41
N THR A 282 -0.59 -21.58 9.37
CA THR A 282 0.70 -22.28 9.46
C THR A 282 1.84 -21.27 9.31
N ALA A 283 2.62 -21.08 10.37
CA ALA A 283 3.80 -20.22 10.36
C ALA A 283 4.88 -20.79 9.41
N SER A 284 5.20 -20.07 8.33
CA SER A 284 6.39 -20.37 7.52
C SER A 284 7.65 -19.92 8.28
N ARG A 285 8.66 -20.80 8.34
CA ARG A 285 9.98 -20.52 8.93
C ARG A 285 10.72 -19.50 8.06
N ASP A 286 10.65 -18.22 8.43
CA ASP A 286 11.58 -17.21 7.93
C ASP A 286 12.80 -17.12 8.87
N SER A 287 13.99 -17.12 8.28
CA SER A 287 15.24 -16.93 9.00
C SER A 287 15.28 -15.53 9.64
N PRO A 288 15.64 -15.42 10.93
CA PRO A 288 15.65 -14.14 11.63
C PRO A 288 16.67 -13.19 11.00
N ARG A 289 16.19 -12.03 10.52
CA ARG A 289 17.06 -10.89 10.23
C ARG A 289 17.39 -10.19 11.56
N LYS A 290 18.62 -9.69 11.72
CA LYS A 290 19.01 -8.87 12.88
C LYS A 290 18.08 -7.65 12.95
N ALA A 291 17.19 -7.61 13.93
CA ALA A 291 16.45 -6.39 14.25
C ALA A 291 17.26 -5.48 15.18
N ASP A 292 16.92 -4.19 15.14
CA ASP A 292 17.39 -3.20 16.10
C ASP A 292 17.00 -3.64 17.53
N LYS A 293 17.93 -3.44 18.47
CA LYS A 293 17.78 -3.85 19.88
C LYS A 293 16.63 -3.14 20.60
N ASP A 294 16.32 -1.94 20.12
CA ASP A 294 15.42 -0.98 20.73
C ASP A 294 13.95 -1.46 20.70
N PRO A 295 13.19 -1.35 21.81
CA PRO A 295 11.77 -1.70 21.84
C PRO A 295 10.89 -0.59 21.27
N VAL A 296 9.76 -1.00 20.69
CA VAL A 296 8.62 -0.14 20.40
C VAL A 296 7.92 0.20 21.70
N ILE A 297 7.76 1.49 21.98
CA ILE A 297 7.19 1.97 23.24
C ILE A 297 5.84 2.65 23.07
N GLN A 298 5.61 3.34 21.95
CA GLN A 298 4.33 3.96 21.66
C GLN A 298 4.01 3.94 20.16
N ILE A 299 2.74 3.75 19.83
CA ILE A 299 2.21 3.86 18.46
C ILE A 299 0.97 4.75 18.49
N ALA A 300 1.04 5.90 17.83
CA ALA A 300 -0.09 6.82 17.71
C ALA A 300 -0.79 6.68 16.34
N ASN A 301 -2.12 6.69 16.36
CA ASN A 301 -2.95 6.62 15.17
C ASN A 301 -4.01 7.72 15.19
N MET A 302 -4.15 8.37 14.03
CA MET A 302 -5.22 9.31 13.73
C MET A 302 -5.93 8.79 12.47
N MET A 303 -7.26 8.68 12.51
CA MET A 303 -8.07 8.30 11.34
C MET A 303 -9.12 9.36 11.06
N LEU A 304 -9.13 9.80 9.81
CA LEU A 304 -10.00 10.83 9.27
C LEU A 304 -10.81 10.22 8.13
N ARG A 305 -12.10 10.51 8.05
CA ARG A 305 -12.87 10.24 6.83
C ARG A 305 -12.69 11.41 5.88
N GLN A 306 -12.43 11.11 4.61
CA GLN A 306 -12.21 12.16 3.62
C GLN A 306 -13.41 13.11 3.55
N GLY A 307 -13.16 14.41 3.72
CA GLY A 307 -14.18 15.46 3.72
C GLY A 307 -14.68 15.88 5.12
N GLU A 308 -14.41 15.07 6.15
CA GLU A 308 -14.54 15.52 7.54
C GLU A 308 -13.32 16.39 7.90
N LYS A 309 -13.50 17.36 8.81
CA LYS A 309 -12.42 18.22 9.31
C LYS A 309 -11.57 17.50 10.36
N ASP A 310 -12.25 16.75 11.24
CA ASP A 310 -11.65 16.20 12.45
C ASP A 310 -11.51 14.68 12.40
N PRO A 311 -10.38 14.12 12.87
CA PRO A 311 -10.22 12.68 12.94
C PRO A 311 -11.17 12.08 13.98
N PHE A 312 -11.97 11.10 13.56
CA PHE A 312 -12.94 10.38 14.39
C PHE A 312 -12.30 9.29 15.28
N ILE A 313 -11.08 8.84 14.94
CA ILE A 313 -10.26 7.98 15.81
C ILE A 313 -8.97 8.71 16.13
N ARG A 314 -8.74 8.91 17.43
CA ARG A 314 -7.49 9.43 18.00
C ARG A 314 -7.07 8.45 19.08
N ASN A 315 -6.03 7.66 18.85
CA ASN A 315 -5.59 6.69 19.83
C ASN A 315 -4.06 6.55 19.91
N VAL A 316 -3.59 6.10 21.06
CA VAL A 316 -2.19 5.81 21.32
C VAL A 316 -2.07 4.50 22.08
N PHE A 317 -1.26 3.59 21.53
CA PHE A 317 -0.91 2.32 22.14
C PHE A 317 0.41 2.54 22.87
N THR A 318 0.45 2.36 24.19
CA THR A 318 1.63 2.62 25.03
C THR A 318 2.12 1.36 25.71
N LEU A 319 3.44 1.21 25.83
CA LEU A 319 4.06 0.24 26.72
C LEU A 319 4.11 0.84 28.13
N ARG A 320 3.61 0.11 29.12
CA ARG A 320 3.32 0.55 30.50
C ARG A 320 2.15 1.54 30.60
N SER A 321 1.76 1.85 31.84
CA SER A 321 0.67 2.77 32.17
C SER A 321 0.93 4.20 31.66
N CYS A 322 -0.07 4.85 31.11
CA CYS A 322 0.02 6.22 30.64
C CYS A 322 -1.18 6.99 31.19
N ALA A 323 -0.95 8.21 31.67
CA ALA A 323 -2.04 9.05 32.14
C ALA A 323 -2.98 9.42 30.98
N ARG A 324 -4.23 9.73 31.32
CA ARG A 324 -5.28 10.04 30.35
C ARG A 324 -4.93 11.29 29.53
N ILE A 325 -5.31 11.28 28.26
CA ILE A 325 -5.18 12.41 27.33
C ILE A 325 -6.59 12.79 26.88
N VAL A 326 -6.99 14.05 27.04
CA VAL A 326 -8.32 14.50 26.61
C VAL A 326 -8.45 14.35 25.09
N GLY A 327 -9.61 13.88 24.64
CA GLY A 327 -9.92 13.68 23.22
C GLY A 327 -9.22 12.48 22.57
N SER A 328 -8.39 11.71 23.28
CA SER A 328 -7.66 10.55 22.72
C SER A 328 -7.83 9.29 23.57
N GLN A 329 -7.98 8.14 22.91
CA GLN A 329 -8.00 6.84 23.57
C GLN A 329 -6.58 6.36 23.88
N VAL A 330 -6.28 6.15 25.16
CA VAL A 330 -4.98 5.64 25.62
C VAL A 330 -5.12 4.14 25.92
N LEU A 331 -4.35 3.31 25.22
CA LEU A 331 -4.32 1.85 25.38
C LEU A 331 -2.96 1.43 25.94
N CYS A 332 -2.93 1.00 27.20
CA CYS A 332 -1.69 0.65 27.90
C CYS A 332 -1.46 -0.86 27.89
N PHE A 333 -0.26 -1.33 27.56
CA PHE A 333 0.11 -2.74 27.53
C PHE A 333 1.35 -3.00 28.38
N GLU A 334 1.41 -4.13 29.09
CA GLU A 334 2.57 -4.48 29.91
C GLU A 334 3.72 -5.06 29.07
N LYS A 335 3.39 -5.75 27.98
CA LYS A 335 4.38 -6.39 27.11
C LYS A 335 4.30 -5.88 25.68
N GLU A 336 5.46 -5.72 25.05
CA GLU A 336 5.57 -5.22 23.68
C GLU A 336 4.91 -6.14 22.64
N ASN A 337 4.95 -7.46 22.85
CA ASN A 337 4.29 -8.40 21.95
C ASN A 337 2.75 -8.25 21.96
N GLU A 338 2.16 -7.92 23.10
CA GLU A 338 0.72 -7.64 23.24
C GLU A 338 0.36 -6.31 22.55
N LEU A 339 1.20 -5.28 22.72
CA LEU A 339 1.06 -4.00 22.03
C LEU A 339 1.05 -4.17 20.51
N LEU A 340 2.05 -4.88 19.96
CA LEU A 340 2.15 -5.15 18.53
C LEU A 340 0.96 -5.97 18.01
N LYS A 341 0.56 -7.01 18.76
CA LYS A 341 -0.61 -7.82 18.41
C LYS A 341 -1.88 -6.96 18.35
N ALA A 342 -2.14 -6.18 19.40
CA ALA A 342 -3.31 -5.30 19.49
C ALA A 342 -3.32 -4.23 18.39
N TRP A 343 -2.16 -3.67 18.04
CA TRP A 343 -2.08 -2.72 16.93
C TRP A 343 -2.39 -3.38 15.57
N SER A 344 -1.88 -4.59 15.33
CA SER A 344 -2.22 -5.33 14.09
C SER A 344 -3.72 -5.68 14.02
N GLU A 345 -4.36 -5.96 15.15
CA GLU A 345 -5.80 -6.20 15.25
C GLU A 345 -6.59 -4.91 14.99
N PHE A 346 -6.15 -3.78 15.56
CA PHE A 346 -6.72 -2.47 15.30
C PHE A 346 -6.71 -2.13 13.81
N VAL A 347 -5.60 -2.31 13.10
CA VAL A 347 -5.53 -2.05 11.65
C VAL A 347 -6.53 -2.92 10.87
N ARG A 348 -6.71 -4.18 11.26
CA ARG A 348 -7.69 -5.08 10.62
C ARG A 348 -9.14 -4.67 10.90
N VAL A 349 -9.45 -4.27 12.13
CA VAL A 349 -10.80 -3.88 12.56
C VAL A 349 -11.20 -2.50 12.02
N ALA A 350 -10.28 -1.54 12.06
CA ALA A 350 -10.51 -0.18 11.56
C ALA A 350 -10.52 -0.09 10.03
N ASP A 351 -9.89 -1.07 9.37
CA ASP A 351 -9.88 -1.25 7.91
C ASP A 351 -9.58 0.04 7.09
N PRO A 352 -8.44 0.73 7.31
CA PRO A 352 -8.09 1.94 6.56
C PRO A 352 -7.86 1.69 5.07
N ASP A 353 -8.38 2.57 4.21
CA ASP A 353 -8.15 2.49 2.76
C ASP A 353 -6.78 3.03 2.35
N ILE A 354 -6.36 4.12 3.00
CA ILE A 354 -5.06 4.76 2.80
C ILE A 354 -4.30 4.75 4.12
N ILE A 355 -3.10 4.18 4.11
CA ILE A 355 -2.15 4.24 5.23
C ILE A 355 -1.16 5.37 4.93
N THR A 356 -1.15 6.38 5.80
CA THR A 356 -0.28 7.55 5.67
C THR A 356 0.46 7.90 6.96
N GLY A 357 1.47 8.75 6.82
CA GLY A 357 2.38 9.22 7.85
C GLY A 357 3.60 9.89 7.20
N TYR A 358 4.65 10.10 7.98
CA TYR A 358 5.89 10.71 7.52
C TYR A 358 7.05 9.73 7.62
N ASN A 359 7.57 9.27 6.47
CA ASN A 359 8.65 8.27 6.39
C ASN A 359 8.26 6.84 6.82
N ILE A 360 6.97 6.51 6.75
CA ILE A 360 6.43 5.20 7.15
C ILE A 360 7.00 4.03 6.34
N GLN A 361 7.33 4.24 5.06
CA GLN A 361 7.82 3.18 4.18
C GLN A 361 9.25 2.77 4.50
N ASN A 362 10.10 3.72 4.87
CA ASN A 362 11.53 3.49 5.11
C ASN A 362 11.86 3.33 6.60
N PHE A 363 10.95 3.70 7.51
CA PHE A 363 11.17 3.61 8.95
C PHE A 363 10.09 2.79 9.67
N ASP A 364 8.88 3.34 9.89
CA ASP A 364 7.90 2.79 10.82
C ASP A 364 7.49 1.34 10.50
N LEU A 365 7.01 1.09 9.27
CA LEU A 365 6.51 -0.24 8.88
C LEU A 365 7.63 -1.30 8.81
N PRO A 366 8.81 -1.05 8.18
CA PRO A 366 9.91 -2.00 8.24
C PRO A 366 10.35 -2.32 9.66
N TYR A 367 10.42 -1.30 10.53
CA TYR A 367 10.85 -1.47 11.90
C TYR A 367 9.88 -2.37 12.67
N LEU A 368 8.58 -2.09 12.56
CA LEU A 368 7.54 -2.88 13.21
C LEU A 368 7.50 -4.34 12.74
N ILE A 369 7.60 -4.59 11.43
CA ILE A 369 7.63 -5.95 10.89
C ILE A 369 8.85 -6.71 11.41
N ASN A 370 10.04 -6.11 11.39
CA ASN A 370 11.27 -6.74 11.88
C ASN A 370 11.22 -6.97 13.40
N ARG A 371 10.65 -6.03 14.16
CA ARG A 371 10.50 -6.15 15.61
C ARG A 371 9.53 -7.26 15.98
N ALA A 372 8.38 -7.32 15.32
CA ALA A 372 7.41 -8.39 15.50
C ALA A 372 7.99 -9.78 15.19
N GLN A 373 8.81 -9.90 14.14
CA GLN A 373 9.53 -11.14 13.83
C GLN A 373 10.50 -11.53 14.95
N THR A 374 11.23 -10.56 15.51
CA THR A 374 12.19 -10.78 16.61
C THR A 374 11.50 -11.24 17.89
N LEU A 375 10.35 -10.66 18.19
CA LEU A 375 9.50 -11.02 19.33
C LEU A 375 8.59 -12.22 19.06
N LYS A 376 8.68 -12.83 17.86
CA LYS A 376 7.88 -13.98 17.42
C LYS A 376 6.36 -13.74 17.48
N VAL A 377 5.93 -12.52 17.18
CA VAL A 377 4.50 -12.17 17.03
C VAL A 377 4.04 -12.59 15.64
N THR A 378 3.66 -13.86 15.49
CA THR A 378 3.37 -14.49 14.19
C THR A 378 2.16 -13.90 13.46
N THR A 379 1.21 -13.31 14.18
CA THR A 379 -0.02 -12.71 13.63
C THR A 379 0.14 -11.24 13.19
N PHE A 380 1.25 -10.60 13.52
CA PHE A 380 1.51 -9.20 13.19
C PHE A 380 1.60 -8.91 11.68
N PRO A 381 2.36 -9.69 10.88
CA PRO A 381 2.66 -9.32 9.50
C PRO A 381 1.51 -9.63 8.54
N PHE A 382 0.26 -9.66 9.00
CA PHE A 382 -0.95 -9.82 8.18
C PHE A 382 -1.74 -8.51 8.24
N LEU A 383 -1.20 -7.48 7.57
CA LEU A 383 -1.73 -6.10 7.60
C LEU A 383 -2.64 -5.76 6.41
N GLY A 384 -2.54 -6.52 5.32
CA GLY A 384 -3.40 -6.36 4.14
C GLY A 384 -4.83 -6.87 4.36
N ARG A 385 -5.68 -6.68 3.35
CA ARG A 385 -7.07 -7.20 3.31
C ARG A 385 -7.15 -8.68 2.95
N ILE A 386 -6.03 -9.30 2.56
CA ILE A 386 -5.95 -10.74 2.26
C ILE A 386 -5.45 -11.49 3.49
N PRO A 387 -6.30 -12.24 4.22
CA PRO A 387 -5.94 -12.80 5.52
C PRO A 387 -4.77 -13.77 5.48
N SER A 388 -4.61 -14.50 4.37
CA SER A 388 -3.57 -15.52 4.21
C SER A 388 -2.22 -14.97 3.73
N LEU A 389 -2.14 -13.68 3.37
CA LEU A 389 -0.94 -13.11 2.74
C LEU A 389 -0.14 -12.28 3.74
N LYS A 390 1.13 -12.66 3.91
CA LYS A 390 2.08 -11.96 4.78
C LYS A 390 2.64 -10.72 4.09
N SER A 391 2.71 -9.61 4.83
CA SER A 391 3.45 -8.40 4.48
C SER A 391 4.95 -8.64 4.63
N VAL A 392 5.69 -8.42 3.53
CA VAL A 392 7.11 -8.67 3.39
C VAL A 392 7.79 -7.40 2.88
N ILE A 393 8.94 -7.08 3.49
CA ILE A 393 9.76 -5.95 3.09
C ILE A 393 10.64 -6.36 1.90
N ARG A 394 10.61 -5.55 0.84
CA ARG A 394 11.49 -5.66 -0.32
C ARG A 394 12.21 -4.33 -0.53
N ASP A 395 13.49 -4.40 -0.85
CA ASP A 395 14.23 -3.21 -1.23
C ASP A 395 13.95 -2.90 -2.71
N SER A 396 13.76 -1.62 -3.03
CA SER A 396 13.46 -1.12 -4.36
C SER A 396 14.30 0.13 -4.61
N SER A 397 15.00 0.17 -5.73
CA SER A 397 15.72 1.38 -6.16
C SER A 397 14.94 2.07 -7.27
N PHE A 398 14.83 3.40 -7.17
CA PHE A 398 14.29 4.24 -8.21
C PHE A 398 15.36 5.22 -8.68
N GLN A 399 15.53 5.36 -9.99
CA GLN A 399 16.50 6.28 -10.55
C GLN A 399 15.91 7.02 -11.75
N SER A 400 16.00 8.35 -11.74
CA SER A 400 15.72 9.20 -12.90
C SER A 400 16.61 10.44 -12.88
N ARG A 401 16.79 11.09 -14.04
CA ARG A 401 17.55 12.35 -14.11
C ARG A 401 16.91 13.46 -13.26
N GLN A 402 15.57 13.50 -13.22
CA GLN A 402 14.83 14.54 -12.52
C GLN A 402 14.78 14.33 -11.00
N MET A 403 14.68 13.07 -10.55
CA MET A 403 14.47 12.73 -9.12
C MET A 403 15.73 12.18 -8.43
N GLY A 404 16.80 11.96 -9.17
CA GLY A 404 18.02 11.31 -8.68
C GLY A 404 17.84 9.81 -8.47
N ARG A 405 18.83 9.19 -7.81
CA ARG A 405 18.75 7.80 -7.34
C ARG A 405 18.29 7.79 -5.88
N ARG A 406 17.30 6.96 -5.57
CA ARG A 406 16.79 6.74 -4.22
C ARG A 406 16.60 5.25 -3.98
N GLU A 407 16.88 4.82 -2.76
CA GLU A 407 16.63 3.46 -2.30
C GLU A 407 15.47 3.54 -1.30
N ASN A 408 14.39 2.84 -1.63
CA ASN A 408 13.17 2.80 -0.84
C ASN A 408 12.85 1.35 -0.49
N LYS A 409 12.09 1.18 0.60
CA LYS A 409 11.50 -0.11 0.95
C LYS A 409 10.05 -0.16 0.48
N VAL A 410 9.66 -1.28 -0.08
CA VAL A 410 8.30 -1.59 -0.50
C VAL A 410 7.78 -2.72 0.37
N ILE A 411 6.58 -2.56 0.90
CA ILE A 411 5.90 -3.54 1.72
C ILE A 411 4.57 -3.86 1.04
N ASN A 412 4.24 -5.13 0.88
CA ASN A 412 2.93 -5.51 0.34
C ASN A 412 1.86 -5.45 1.44
N ILE A 413 0.83 -4.64 1.23
CA ILE A 413 -0.33 -4.47 2.12
C ILE A 413 -1.58 -4.46 1.22
N GLU A 414 -1.87 -5.60 0.59
CA GLU A 414 -2.86 -5.66 -0.49
C GLU A 414 -4.23 -5.14 -0.07
N GLY A 415 -4.83 -4.32 -0.92
CA GLY A 415 -6.11 -3.66 -0.70
C GLY A 415 -6.05 -2.39 0.12
N ARG A 416 -4.85 -1.90 0.46
CA ARG A 416 -4.60 -0.64 1.16
C ARG A 416 -3.50 0.16 0.45
N VAL A 417 -3.80 1.41 0.11
CA VAL A 417 -2.81 2.28 -0.52
C VAL A 417 -1.88 2.89 0.52
N GLN A 418 -0.57 2.70 0.35
CA GLN A 418 0.43 3.39 1.15
C GLN A 418 0.75 4.75 0.53
N PHE A 419 0.45 5.83 1.26
CA PHE A 419 0.63 7.20 0.82
C PHE A 419 1.57 7.94 1.77
N ASP A 420 2.88 7.77 1.59
CA ASP A 420 3.91 8.37 2.45
C ASP A 420 4.16 9.84 2.07
N LEU A 421 3.85 10.76 3.00
CA LEU A 421 3.95 12.20 2.75
C LEU A 421 5.39 12.63 2.43
N LEU A 422 6.40 11.99 3.02
CA LEU A 422 7.79 12.32 2.71
C LEU A 422 8.10 12.05 1.23
N GLN A 423 7.58 10.96 0.66
CA GLN A 423 7.79 10.64 -0.75
C GLN A 423 7.09 11.64 -1.67
N VAL A 424 5.88 12.07 -1.29
CA VAL A 424 5.13 13.13 -2.01
C VAL A 424 5.92 14.43 -2.02
N LEU A 425 6.36 14.90 -0.83
CA LEU A 425 7.10 16.15 -0.71
C LEU A 425 8.41 16.13 -1.49
N LEU A 426 9.16 15.02 -1.39
CA LEU A 426 10.42 14.87 -2.12
C LEU A 426 10.24 14.75 -3.65
N ARG A 427 9.02 14.50 -4.13
CA ARG A 427 8.69 14.42 -5.56
C ARG A 427 8.19 15.76 -6.10
N ASP A 428 7.32 16.42 -5.35
CA ASP A 428 6.56 17.58 -5.85
C ASP A 428 7.17 18.92 -5.43
N TYR A 429 8.01 18.95 -4.38
CA TYR A 429 8.61 20.18 -3.85
C TYR A 429 10.13 20.14 -3.88
N LYS A 430 10.75 21.33 -3.85
CA LYS A 430 12.20 21.54 -3.72
C LYS A 430 12.48 22.37 -2.47
N LEU A 431 12.53 21.71 -1.32
CA LEU A 431 12.75 22.35 -0.03
C LEU A 431 14.22 22.25 0.41
N ARG A 432 14.64 23.15 1.31
CA ARG A 432 15.99 23.12 1.92
C ARG A 432 16.14 21.96 2.93
N SER A 433 15.06 21.64 3.64
CA SER A 433 14.99 20.54 4.60
C SER A 433 13.66 19.81 4.45
N TYR A 434 13.69 18.48 4.64
CA TYR A 434 12.53 17.59 4.62
C TYR A 434 12.32 16.92 5.97
N THR A 435 12.76 17.55 7.07
CA THR A 435 12.34 17.09 8.40
C THR A 435 10.89 17.47 8.63
N LEU A 436 10.14 16.65 9.39
CA LEU A 436 8.73 16.93 9.67
C LEU A 436 8.54 18.32 10.30
N ASN A 437 9.43 18.72 11.22
CA ASN A 437 9.41 20.06 11.81
C ASN A 437 9.57 21.16 10.75
N ALA A 438 10.57 21.06 9.86
CA ALA A 438 10.81 22.07 8.84
C ALA A 438 9.64 22.21 7.84
N VAL A 439 9.05 21.09 7.41
CA VAL A 439 7.92 21.12 6.47
C VAL A 439 6.63 21.58 7.14
N SER A 440 6.43 21.23 8.42
CA SER A 440 5.30 21.73 9.22
C SER A 440 5.41 23.24 9.42
N PHE A 441 6.60 23.75 9.76
CA PHE A 441 6.82 25.20 9.86
C PHE A 441 6.61 25.89 8.50
N HIS A 442 7.18 25.35 7.42
CA HIS A 442 7.06 25.94 6.09
C HIS A 442 5.61 26.03 5.61
N PHE A 443 4.82 24.95 5.76
CA PHE A 443 3.46 24.91 5.22
C PHE A 443 2.40 25.30 6.24
N LEU A 444 2.47 24.85 7.49
CA LEU A 444 1.47 25.10 8.52
C LEU A 444 1.74 26.37 9.35
N GLN A 445 2.96 26.92 9.31
CA GLN A 445 3.43 27.99 10.22
C GLN A 445 3.43 27.55 11.69
N GLU A 446 3.59 26.25 11.92
CA GLU A 446 3.65 25.65 13.26
C GLU A 446 5.00 25.01 13.48
N GLN A 447 5.60 25.29 14.64
CA GLN A 447 6.78 24.57 15.08
C GLN A 447 6.37 23.30 15.81
N LYS A 448 7.06 22.21 15.48
CA LYS A 448 6.98 21.01 16.28
C LYS A 448 7.90 21.18 17.48
N GLU A 449 7.40 20.93 18.68
CA GLU A 449 8.26 20.72 19.85
C GLU A 449 8.99 19.38 19.69
N ASP A 450 10.28 19.44 19.38
CA ASP A 450 11.10 18.23 19.21
C ASP A 450 11.55 17.69 20.57
N VAL A 451 11.00 16.56 21.00
CA VAL A 451 11.55 15.80 22.14
C VAL A 451 12.87 15.18 21.69
N GLN A 452 13.98 15.60 22.31
CA GLN A 452 15.29 15.04 21.99
C GLN A 452 15.31 13.53 22.24
N HIS A 453 15.87 12.77 21.29
CA HIS A 453 15.94 11.31 21.35
C HIS A 453 16.60 10.76 22.62
N SER A 454 17.53 11.50 23.22
CA SER A 454 18.20 11.14 24.47
C SER A 454 17.23 11.06 25.66
N ILE A 455 16.18 11.88 25.66
CA ILE A 455 15.26 12.04 26.79
C ILE A 455 14.07 11.07 26.68
N ILE A 456 13.80 10.50 25.49
CA ILE A 456 12.71 9.53 25.27
C ILE A 456 12.83 8.34 26.23
N SER A 457 14.04 7.85 26.44
CA SER A 457 14.34 6.73 27.32
C SER A 457 14.02 7.05 28.78
N ASP A 458 14.33 8.28 29.21
CA ASP A 458 14.08 8.76 30.56
C ASP A 458 12.58 9.00 30.80
N LEU A 459 11.89 9.63 29.83
CA LEU A 459 10.44 9.83 29.89
C LEU A 459 9.67 8.50 29.93
N GLN A 460 10.12 7.49 29.17
CA GLN A 460 9.50 6.18 29.19
C GLN A 460 9.71 5.44 30.53
N ASN A 461 10.89 5.61 31.13
CA ASN A 461 11.24 4.97 32.40
C ASN A 461 10.79 5.75 33.64
N GLY A 462 10.28 6.97 33.47
CA GLY A 462 9.64 7.74 34.53
C GLY A 462 8.25 7.21 34.91
N ASN A 463 7.33 8.14 35.18
CA ASN A 463 5.97 7.83 35.64
C ASN A 463 4.95 7.87 34.49
N GLU A 464 3.67 7.74 34.83
CA GLU A 464 2.59 7.78 33.83
C GLU A 464 2.41 9.15 33.16
N GLN A 465 2.81 10.24 33.83
CA GLN A 465 2.73 11.61 33.30
C GLN A 465 3.87 11.89 32.32
N THR A 466 5.09 11.41 32.59
CA THR A 466 6.19 11.51 31.62
C THR A 466 5.89 10.70 30.36
N ARG A 467 5.23 9.54 30.49
CA ARG A 467 4.74 8.76 29.34
C ARG A 467 3.57 9.43 28.63
N ARG A 468 2.69 10.13 29.35
CA ARG A 468 1.63 10.98 28.77
C ARG A 468 2.23 12.08 27.90
N ARG A 469 3.26 12.79 28.37
CA ARG A 469 3.98 13.80 27.57
C ARG A 469 4.53 13.20 26.27
N LEU A 470 5.16 12.03 26.35
CA LEU A 470 5.65 11.33 25.15
C LEU A 470 4.50 10.92 24.21
N ALA A 471 3.36 10.51 24.76
CA ALA A 471 2.19 10.11 23.99
C ALA A 471 1.52 11.30 23.28
N VAL A 472 1.41 12.47 23.92
CA VAL A 472 0.96 13.72 23.28
C VAL A 472 1.87 14.10 22.12
N TYR A 473 3.19 14.04 22.33
CA TYR A 473 4.16 14.25 21.26
C TYR A 473 3.98 13.27 20.10
N CYS A 474 3.78 11.98 20.39
CA CYS A 474 3.55 10.95 19.36
C CYS A 474 2.23 11.17 18.60
N LEU A 475 1.18 11.60 19.28
CA LEU A 475 -0.11 11.98 18.68
C LEU A 475 0.03 13.19 17.76
N LYS A 476 0.77 14.23 18.17
CA LYS A 476 1.05 15.40 17.31
C LYS A 476 1.80 14.99 16.04
N ASP A 477 2.81 14.12 16.15
CA ASP A 477 3.52 13.57 14.98
C ASP A 477 2.64 12.71 14.06
N ALA A 478 1.62 12.03 14.61
CA ALA A 478 0.66 11.29 13.79
C ALA A 478 -0.38 12.20 13.11
N TYR A 479 -0.63 13.39 13.67
CA TYR A 479 -1.63 14.34 13.19
C TYR A 479 -1.08 15.30 12.12
N LEU A 480 0.16 15.80 12.29
CA LEU A 480 0.80 16.72 11.34
C LEU A 480 0.77 16.22 9.88
N PRO A 481 1.05 14.93 9.58
CA PRO A 481 0.94 14.42 8.22
C PRO A 481 -0.47 14.52 7.63
N LEU A 482 -1.52 14.31 8.42
CA LEU A 482 -2.90 14.45 7.94
C LEU A 482 -3.21 15.90 7.57
N ARG A 483 -2.85 16.86 8.44
CA ARG A 483 -3.04 18.28 8.17
C ARG A 483 -2.25 18.77 6.95
N LEU A 484 -1.03 18.27 6.78
CA LEU A 484 -0.22 18.58 5.60
C LEU A 484 -0.84 18.01 4.33
N LEU A 485 -1.37 16.77 4.35
CA LEU A 485 -2.04 16.16 3.19
C LEU A 485 -3.28 16.94 2.77
N GLU A 486 -4.07 17.40 3.75
CA GLU A 486 -5.26 18.20 3.51
C GLU A 486 -4.88 19.59 2.97
N LYS A 487 -3.98 20.31 3.64
CA LYS A 487 -3.55 21.66 3.22
C LYS A 487 -2.96 21.68 1.82
N LEU A 488 -2.22 20.62 1.45
CA LEU A 488 -1.59 20.49 0.14
C LEU A 488 -2.49 19.77 -0.89
N MET A 489 -3.70 19.36 -0.48
CA MET A 489 -4.66 18.60 -1.30
C MET A 489 -4.05 17.37 -1.97
N CYS A 490 -3.07 16.72 -1.33
CA CYS A 490 -2.24 15.70 -1.97
C CYS A 490 -3.07 14.54 -2.52
N VAL A 491 -3.99 14.00 -1.72
CA VAL A 491 -4.81 12.85 -2.11
C VAL A 491 -5.72 13.22 -3.29
N ILE A 492 -6.35 14.40 -3.25
CA ILE A 492 -7.25 14.89 -4.32
C ILE A 492 -6.49 15.04 -5.64
N ASN A 493 -5.35 15.75 -5.61
CA ASN A 493 -4.53 15.98 -6.80
C ASN A 493 -4.02 14.66 -7.41
N TYR A 494 -3.64 13.68 -6.57
CA TYR A 494 -3.19 12.38 -7.06
C TYR A 494 -4.35 11.52 -7.58
N MET A 495 -5.54 11.59 -6.98
CA MET A 495 -6.73 10.92 -7.52
C MET A 495 -7.12 11.50 -8.89
N GLU A 496 -7.09 12.81 -9.06
CA GLU A 496 -7.35 13.46 -10.35
C GLU A 496 -6.30 13.06 -11.39
N MET A 497 -5.02 13.10 -11.04
CA MET A 497 -3.93 12.62 -11.90
C MET A 497 -4.12 11.16 -12.32
N ALA A 498 -4.55 10.28 -11.40
CA ALA A 498 -4.81 8.87 -11.67
C ALA A 498 -5.95 8.68 -12.68
N ARG A 499 -7.01 9.50 -12.57
CA ARG A 499 -8.13 9.53 -13.53
C ARG A 499 -7.69 10.03 -14.90
N VAL A 500 -7.02 11.18 -14.97
CA VAL A 500 -6.57 11.81 -16.23
C VAL A 500 -5.56 10.96 -17.00
N THR A 501 -4.67 10.28 -16.29
CA THR A 501 -3.61 9.46 -16.93
C THR A 501 -3.98 7.99 -17.05
N GLY A 502 -5.09 7.56 -16.45
CA GLY A 502 -5.60 6.20 -16.53
C GLY A 502 -4.73 5.15 -15.86
N VAL A 503 -3.91 5.54 -14.87
CA VAL A 503 -3.01 4.62 -14.12
C VAL A 503 -3.52 4.40 -12.68
N PRO A 504 -3.17 3.28 -12.03
CA PRO A 504 -3.48 3.06 -10.62
C PRO A 504 -2.88 4.15 -9.72
N LEU A 505 -3.57 4.48 -8.62
CA LEU A 505 -3.09 5.48 -7.65
C LEU A 505 -1.68 5.18 -7.10
N PRO A 506 -1.32 3.92 -6.72
CA PRO A 506 0.03 3.61 -6.24
C PRO A 506 1.14 3.84 -7.27
N TYR A 507 0.83 3.81 -8.57
CA TYR A 507 1.82 4.03 -9.64
C TYR A 507 2.32 5.48 -9.66
N LEU A 508 1.51 6.42 -9.17
CA LEU A 508 1.90 7.82 -9.09
C LEU A 508 3.03 8.07 -8.08
N LEU A 509 3.20 7.21 -7.08
CA LEU A 509 4.30 7.30 -6.11
C LEU A 509 5.47 6.38 -6.49
N SER A 510 5.18 5.18 -6.97
CA SER A 510 6.18 4.14 -7.23
C SER A 510 6.82 4.18 -8.62
N ARG A 511 6.17 4.80 -9.62
CA ARG A 511 6.64 4.83 -11.02
C ARG A 511 6.87 6.27 -11.50
N GLY A 512 7.64 6.37 -12.59
CA GLY A 512 7.97 7.63 -13.26
C GLY A 512 6.88 8.12 -14.22
N GLN A 513 7.19 9.13 -15.03
CA GLN A 513 6.22 9.72 -15.97
C GLN A 513 5.91 8.82 -17.18
N GLN A 514 6.84 7.94 -17.58
CA GLN A 514 6.69 7.09 -18.77
C GLN A 514 5.43 6.23 -18.73
N ILE A 515 5.08 5.63 -17.58
CA ILE A 515 3.91 4.74 -17.49
C ILE A 515 2.59 5.48 -17.73
N LYS A 516 2.53 6.78 -17.39
CA LYS A 516 1.36 7.63 -17.61
C LYS A 516 1.14 7.86 -19.10
N VAL A 517 2.20 8.23 -19.81
CA VAL A 517 2.16 8.45 -21.26
C VAL A 517 1.86 7.14 -21.99
N VAL A 518 2.46 6.03 -21.57
CA VAL A 518 2.16 4.70 -22.15
C VAL A 518 0.69 4.34 -21.97
N SER A 519 0.13 4.52 -20.76
CA SER A 519 -1.30 4.29 -20.51
C SER A 519 -2.19 5.16 -21.41
N GLN A 520 -1.91 6.46 -21.52
CA GLN A 520 -2.68 7.37 -22.37
C GLN A 520 -2.58 6.99 -23.85
N LEU A 521 -1.38 6.66 -24.34
CA LEU A 521 -1.17 6.27 -25.73
C LEU A 521 -1.93 4.98 -26.06
N LEU A 522 -1.89 3.99 -25.18
CA LEU A 522 -2.62 2.73 -25.35
C LEU A 522 -4.14 2.90 -25.39
N ARG A 523 -4.70 3.98 -24.83
CA ARG A 523 -6.14 4.28 -24.90
C ARG A 523 -6.56 4.97 -26.19
N GLN A 524 -5.60 5.53 -26.94
CA GLN A 524 -5.88 6.27 -28.18
C GLN A 524 -5.69 5.43 -29.45
N VAL A 525 -5.12 4.23 -29.33
CA VAL A 525 -4.73 3.32 -30.43
C VAL A 525 -5.50 2.02 -30.33
#